data_AF-V4K0T9-F1
#
_entry.id   AF-V4K0T9-F1
#
_cell.length_a   1.000
_cell.length_b   1.000
_cell.length_c   1.000
_cell.angle_alpha   90.00
_cell.angle_beta   90.00
_cell.angle_gamma   90.00
#
_symmetry.space_group_name_H-M   'P 1'
#
loop_
_entity.id
_entity.type
_entity.pdbx_description
1 polymer ?
#
loop_
_entity_poly.entity_id
_entity_poly.type
_entity_poly.pdbx_seq_one_letter_code
_entity_poly.pdbx_strand_id
1 'polypeptide(L)' 'MGREPRLRIETGATDGRYFRIMGIPVVIYGPGEPFVAHSYDEYVMTDDLLTAYEVLRRAVQRTFTSLIY' A
#
# COMPACT_ATOMS: atom_id res chain seq x y z
N MET A 1 -13.74 2.37 -3.99
CA MET A 1 -14.06 3.29 -2.87
C MET A 1 -14.54 4.67 -3.33
N GLY A 2 -14.91 4.88 -4.60
CA GLY A 2 -15.38 6.19 -5.09
C GLY A 2 -14.35 7.34 -5.05
N ARG A 3 -13.13 7.08 -4.55
CA ARG A 3 -12.02 8.03 -4.46
C ARG A 3 -10.95 7.68 -5.49
N GLU A 4 -10.38 8.69 -6.14
CA GLU A 4 -9.24 8.55 -7.04
C GLU A 4 -7.93 8.37 -6.25
N PRO A 5 -7.09 7.37 -6.60
CA PRO A 5 -5.78 7.21 -5.97
C PRO A 5 -4.84 8.35 -6.38
N ARG A 6 -4.05 8.86 -5.42
CA ARG A 6 -3.01 9.84 -5.69
C ARG A 6 -1.65 9.16 -5.73
N LEU A 7 -0.93 9.37 -6.83
CA LEU A 7 0.46 8.91 -6.94
C LEU A 7 1.37 9.84 -6.13
N ARG A 8 2.29 9.24 -5.39
CA ARG A 8 3.32 9.92 -4.61
C ARG A 8 4.64 9.15 -4.74
N ILE A 9 5.75 9.87 -4.62
CA ILE A 9 7.07 9.25 -4.49
C ILE A 9 7.24 8.81 -3.03
N GLU A 10 7.56 7.53 -2.84
CA GLU A 10 8.04 7.05 -1.54
C GLU A 10 9.53 7.36 -1.41
N THR A 11 9.90 8.15 -0.41
CA THR A 11 11.29 8.55 -0.14
C THR A 11 11.98 7.64 0.87
N GLY A 12 11.21 6.87 1.64
CA GLY A 12 11.69 5.88 2.57
C GLY A 12 12.24 4.63 1.89
N ALA A 13 13.12 3.93 2.59
CA ALA A 13 13.58 2.61 2.18
C ALA A 13 12.45 1.59 2.33
N THR A 14 12.21 0.79 1.30
CA THR A 14 11.26 -0.34 1.33
C THR A 14 11.89 -1.56 0.67
N ASP A 15 11.32 -2.75 0.93
CA ASP A 15 11.71 -4.00 0.24
C ASP A 15 11.47 -3.93 -1.27
N GLY A 16 10.70 -2.94 -1.73
CA GLY A 16 10.46 -2.64 -3.14
C GLY A 16 11.74 -2.54 -3.97
N ARG A 17 12.87 -2.15 -3.38
CA ARG A 17 14.16 -2.12 -4.09
C ARG A 17 14.60 -3.48 -4.60
N TYR A 18 14.39 -4.55 -3.83
CA TYR A 18 14.84 -5.90 -4.19
C TYR A 18 13.99 -6.45 -5.33
N PHE A 19 12.67 -6.21 -5.29
CA PHE A 19 11.76 -6.58 -6.37
C PHE A 19 12.02 -5.80 -7.66
N ARG A 20 12.26 -4.50 -7.56
CA ARG A 20 12.58 -3.65 -8.72
C ARG A 20 13.88 -4.05 -9.41
N ILE A 21 14.89 -4.50 -8.65
CA ILE A 21 16.14 -5.05 -9.22
C ILE A 21 15.86 -6.29 -10.09
N MET A 22 14.84 -7.08 -9.74
CA MET A 22 14.39 -8.24 -10.53
C MET A 22 13.43 -7.87 -11.68
N GLY A 23 13.19 -6.57 -11.94
CA GLY A 23 12.25 -6.12 -12.96
C GLY A 23 10.77 -6.26 -12.58
N ILE A 24 10.46 -6.56 -11.31
CA ILE A 24 9.09 -6.69 -10.82
C ILE A 24 8.55 -5.29 -10.47
N PRO A 25 7.43 -4.85 -11.06
CA PRO A 25 6.79 -3.58 -10.71
C PRO A 25 6.32 -3.58 -9.26
N VAL A 26 6.55 -2.48 -8.53
CA VAL A 26 6.17 -2.32 -7.12
C VAL A 26 5.41 -1.02 -6.92
N VAL A 27 4.35 -1.08 -6.13
CA VAL A 27 3.64 0.08 -5.56
C VAL A 27 3.72 -0.03 -4.04
N ILE A 28 4.02 1.07 -3.38
CA ILE A 28 3.93 1.20 -1.92
C ILE A 28 2.57 1.81 -1.59
N TYR A 29 1.79 1.12 -0.76
CA TYR A 29 0.43 1.52 -0.44
C TYR A 29 0.07 1.10 0.98
N GLY A 30 -0.47 2.02 1.75
CA GLY A 30 -0.90 1.80 3.13
C GLY A 30 -1.42 3.09 3.77
N PRO A 31 -2.09 2.97 4.93
CA PRO A 31 -2.51 4.12 5.72
C PRO A 31 -1.34 4.67 6.53
N GLY A 32 -1.56 5.84 7.15
CA GLY A 32 -0.58 6.49 8.01
C GLY A 32 0.06 7.71 7.38
N GLU A 33 0.72 8.49 8.23
CA GLU A 33 1.40 9.71 7.85
C GLU A 33 2.93 9.47 7.79
N PRO A 34 3.54 9.41 6.60
CA PRO A 34 4.96 9.09 6.47
C PRO A 34 5.90 9.99 7.28
N PHE A 35 5.55 11.26 7.48
CA PHE A 35 6.41 12.21 8.21
C PHE A 35 6.40 12.01 9.73
N VAL A 36 5.50 11.19 10.27
CA VAL A 36 5.48 10.84 11.70
C VAL A 36 5.90 9.39 11.94
N ALA A 37 6.30 8.65 10.90
CA ALA A 37 6.86 7.32 11.05
C ALA A 37 8.12 7.37 11.95
N HIS A 38 8.27 6.41 12.86
CA HIS A 38 9.36 6.35 13.85
C HIS A 38 9.35 7.49 14.89
N SER A 39 8.22 8.18 15.06
CA SER A 39 8.05 9.17 16.13
C SER A 39 7.26 8.59 17.31
N TYR A 40 7.28 9.29 18.44
CA TYR A 40 6.55 8.86 19.65
C TYR A 40 5.02 8.79 19.43
N ASP A 41 4.47 9.74 18.66
CA ASP A 41 3.04 9.85 18.37
C ASP A 41 2.70 9.36 16.96
N GLU A 42 3.32 8.27 16.50
CA GLU A 42 2.98 7.64 15.23
C GLU A 42 1.52 7.14 15.24
N TYR A 43 0.75 7.47 14.20
CA TYR A 43 -0.67 7.14 14.15
C TYR A 43 -1.17 6.85 12.73
N VAL A 44 -2.37 6.27 12.67
CA VAL A 44 -3.16 6.11 11.46
C VAL A 44 -4.61 6.52 11.75
N MET A 45 -5.32 7.04 10.74
CA MET A 45 -6.77 7.24 10.86
C MET A 45 -7.50 5.90 10.68
N THR A 46 -8.50 5.63 11.51
CA THR A 46 -9.27 4.37 11.44
C THR A 46 -9.95 4.19 10.08
N ASP A 47 -10.48 5.26 9.49
CA ASP A 47 -11.12 5.22 8.17
C ASP A 47 -10.12 4.88 7.05
N ASP A 48 -8.89 5.38 7.15
CA ASP A 48 -7.83 5.07 6.19
C ASP A 48 -7.36 3.63 6.35
N LEU A 49 -7.30 3.12 7.58
CA LEU A 49 -6.99 1.72 7.87
C LEU A 49 -8.04 0.78 7.25
N LEU A 50 -9.33 1.05 7.45
CA LEU A 50 -10.43 0.27 6.85
C LEU A 50 -10.42 0.37 5.33
N THR A 51 -10.09 1.55 4.79
CA THR A 51 -9.96 1.75 3.34
C THR A 51 -8.80 0.94 2.77
N ALA A 52 -7.64 0.97 3.41
CA ALA A 52 -6.46 0.22 2.99
C ALA A 52 -6.71 -1.29 3.03
N TYR A 53 -7.37 -1.78 4.08
CA TYR A 53 -7.80 -3.18 4.18
C TYR A 53 -8.61 -3.61 2.97
N GLU A 54 -9.67 -2.87 2.62
CA GLU A 54 -10.56 -3.23 1.53
C GLU A 54 -9.87 -3.13 0.16
N VAL A 55 -8.96 -2.18 -0.03
CA VAL A 55 -8.13 -2.09 -1.25
C VAL A 55 -7.20 -3.29 -1.39
N LEU A 56 -6.45 -3.64 -0.33
CA LEU A 56 -5.56 -4.80 -0.33
C LEU A 56 -6.34 -6.10 -0.53
N ARG A 57 -7.48 -6.27 0.15
CA ARG A 57 -8.37 -7.43 -0.01
C ARG A 57 -8.80 -7.61 -1.47
N ARG A 58 -9.25 -6.53 -2.12
CA ARG A 58 -9.64 -6.56 -3.55
C ARG A 58 -8.45 -6.79 -4.48
N ALA A 59 -7.28 -6.24 -4.18
CA ALA A 59 -6.07 -6.45 -4.97
C ALA A 59 -5.69 -7.93 -4.97
N VAL A 60 -5.65 -8.57 -3.79
CA VAL A 60 -5.40 -10.02 -3.66
C VAL A 60 -6.45 -10.82 -4.41
N GLN A 61 -7.74 -10.53 -4.23
CA GLN A 61 -8.81 -11.24 -4.96
C GLN A 61 -8.68 -11.10 -6.48
N ARG A 62 -8.38 -9.91 -6.99
CA ARG A 62 -8.20 -9.70 -8.44
C ARG A 62 -6.98 -10.42 -8.99
N THR A 63 -5.91 -10.52 -8.22
CA THR A 63 -4.67 -11.15 -8.66
C THR A 63 -4.70 -12.68 -8.55
N PHE A 64 -5.33 -13.22 -7.50
CA PHE A 64 -5.25 -14.65 -7.17
C PHE A 64 -6.56 -15.43 -7.37
N THR A 65 -7.73 -14.79 -7.48
CA THR A 65 -9.00 -15.50 -7.71
C THR A 65 -9.24 -15.85 -9.19
N SER A 66 -8.43 -15.30 -10.11
CA SER A 66 -8.39 -15.71 -11.53
C SER A 66 -7.71 -17.07 -11.79
N LEU A 67 -7.30 -17.81 -10.74
CA LEU A 67 -6.63 -19.11 -10.81
C LEU A 67 -7.54 -20.31 -10.47
N ILE A 68 -8.86 -20.11 -10.25
CA ILE A 68 -9.80 -21.19 -9.85
C ILE A 68 -10.99 -21.33 -10.84
N TYR A 69 -10.80 -21.00 -12.12
CA TYR A 69 -11.69 -21.44 -13.20
C TYR A 69 -10.89 -21.85 -14.43
#